data_AF-A0A6U1YZY3-F1
#
_entry.id   AF-A0A6U1YZY3-F1
#
_cell.length_a   1.000
_cell.length_b   1.000
_cell.length_c   1.000
_cell.angle_alpha   90.00
_cell.angle_beta   90.00
_cell.angle_gamma   90.00
#
_symmetry.space_group_name_H-M   'P 1'
#
loop_
_entity.id
_entity.type
_entity.pdbx_description
1 polymer ?
#
loop_
_entity_poly.entity_id
_entity_poly.type
_entity_poly.pdbx_seq_one_letter_code
_entity_poly.pdbx_strand_id
1 'polypeptide(L)'
;AERVVESDTDPRLPKMVYGVVQSVRAALKYRGGWRGLLEHMYTNGDYPFKFGTCMGSDAAGNRYYENRVDYPFGQHRWVEPGDIHNFDSTSIPPEWHGWMVSQNDAPPGEAEDALIERKMAAIPTMCDSSAPDAHNVGHREELFNFHNMHNQTQVRSRGYGIGNPVVGLPPGVKDGYYTQPGSPYNDHSINIAPKIGDLDEAKGGGRAYKSEKWMERLMTAEEKAEREARVKAENDRLTSKMSDMRMRALAERRGRGAGTVVGN
;
A
#
# COMPACT_ATOMS: atom_id res chain seq x y z
N ALA A 1 5.24 52.49 2.29
CA ALA A 1 6.68 52.84 2.19
C ALA A 1 7.41 51.60 1.70
N GLU A 2 7.49 51.46 0.39
CA GLU A 2 8.12 50.34 -0.31
C GLU A 2 9.64 50.52 -0.18
N ARG A 3 10.33 49.62 0.53
CA ARG A 3 11.79 49.58 0.53
C ARG A 3 12.22 49.01 -0.82
N VAL A 4 12.51 49.89 -1.77
CA VAL A 4 13.32 49.57 -2.94
C VAL A 4 14.68 49.12 -2.41
N VAL A 5 14.97 47.82 -2.56
CA VAL A 5 16.31 47.27 -2.31
C VAL A 5 17.20 47.80 -3.43
N GLU A 6 17.84 48.94 -3.17
CA GLU A 6 18.82 49.53 -4.05
C GLU A 6 19.98 48.54 -4.22
N SER A 7 20.12 47.97 -5.42
CA SER A 7 21.14 46.97 -5.71
C SER A 7 22.50 47.67 -5.78
N ASP A 8 23.29 47.52 -4.73
CA ASP A 8 24.63 48.08 -4.59
C ASP A 8 25.61 47.38 -5.57
N THR A 9 25.63 47.84 -6.83
CA THR A 9 26.50 47.26 -7.87
C THR A 9 27.91 47.82 -7.74
N ASP A 10 28.88 46.98 -7.35
CA ASP A 10 30.31 47.34 -7.34
C ASP A 10 30.77 47.67 -8.78
N PRO A 11 31.21 48.91 -9.07
CA PRO A 11 31.55 49.35 -10.43
C PRO A 11 32.79 48.65 -11.02
N ARG A 12 33.51 47.83 -10.24
CA ARG A 12 34.74 47.15 -10.67
C ARG A 12 34.52 45.79 -11.32
N LEU A 13 33.32 45.20 -11.20
CA LEU A 13 33.02 43.88 -11.75
C LEU A 13 32.15 43.99 -13.00
N PRO A 14 32.47 43.26 -14.09
CA PRO A 14 31.55 43.11 -15.21
C PRO A 14 30.19 42.60 -14.72
N LYS A 15 29.08 43.14 -15.24
CA LYS A 15 27.71 42.78 -14.84
C LYS A 15 27.46 41.27 -14.77
N MET A 16 28.06 40.53 -15.70
CA MET A 16 27.99 39.06 -15.75
C MET A 16 28.67 38.40 -14.55
N VAL A 17 29.84 38.87 -14.13
CA VAL A 17 30.58 38.36 -12.95
C VAL A 17 29.82 38.69 -11.67
N TYR A 18 29.26 39.89 -11.58
CA TYR A 18 28.42 40.28 -10.45
C TYR A 18 27.18 39.37 -10.32
N GLY A 19 26.51 39.07 -11.43
CA GLY A 19 25.37 38.14 -11.47
C GLY A 19 25.72 36.73 -10.96
N VAL A 20 26.88 36.19 -11.37
CA VAL A 20 27.41 34.90 -10.90
C VAL A 20 27.65 34.93 -9.40
N VAL A 21 28.31 35.98 -8.89
CA VAL A 21 28.63 36.11 -7.46
C VAL A 21 27.35 36.20 -6.62
N GLN A 22 26.35 36.95 -7.07
CA GLN A 22 25.07 37.06 -6.36
C GLN A 22 24.30 35.74 -6.35
N SER A 23 24.27 35.01 -7.46
CA SER A 23 23.59 33.71 -7.54
C SER A 23 24.28 32.65 -6.69
N VAL A 24 25.62 32.60 -6.65
CA VAL A 24 26.37 31.74 -5.71
C VAL A 24 26.08 32.11 -4.25
N ARG A 25 26.06 33.40 -3.91
CA ARG A 25 25.76 33.87 -2.55
C ARG A 25 24.34 33.52 -2.12
N ALA A 26 23.36 33.69 -3.01
CA ALA A 26 21.98 33.29 -2.77
C ALA A 26 21.86 31.77 -2.57
N ALA A 27 22.55 30.97 -3.40
CA ALA A 27 22.56 29.52 -3.30
C ALA A 27 23.19 29.02 -2.00
N LEU A 28 24.29 29.63 -1.55
CA LEU A 28 24.91 29.34 -0.25
C LEU A 28 23.96 29.57 0.91
N LYS A 29 23.21 30.67 0.88
CA LYS A 29 22.24 30.99 1.93
C LYS A 29 21.04 30.04 1.90
N TYR A 30 20.52 29.74 0.71
CA TYR A 30 19.35 28.90 0.53
C TYR A 30 19.60 27.44 0.94
N ARG A 31 20.78 26.89 0.60
CA ARG A 31 21.12 25.46 0.81
C ARG A 31 21.93 25.18 2.08
N GLY A 32 22.11 26.17 2.96
CA GLY A 32 22.79 25.97 4.25
C GLY A 32 24.30 25.78 4.14
N GLY A 33 24.94 26.35 3.11
CA GLY A 33 26.39 26.39 2.95
C GLY A 33 26.96 25.62 1.76
N TRP A 34 28.29 25.47 1.76
CA TRP A 34 29.04 24.94 0.61
C TRP A 34 28.74 23.49 0.29
N ARG A 35 28.46 22.66 1.30
CA ARG A 35 28.11 21.24 1.09
C ARG A 35 26.83 21.10 0.26
N GLY A 36 25.76 21.77 0.68
CA GLY A 36 24.47 21.73 -0.04
C GLY A 36 24.54 22.37 -1.43
N LEU A 37 25.39 23.38 -1.60
CA LEU A 37 25.67 23.96 -2.91
C LEU A 37 26.35 22.96 -3.86
N LEU A 38 27.44 22.33 -3.41
CA LEU A 38 28.19 21.37 -4.22
C LEU A 38 27.38 20.12 -4.53
N GLU A 39 26.59 19.65 -3.57
CA GLU A 39 25.66 18.54 -3.75
C GLU A 39 24.63 18.85 -4.84
N HIS A 40 24.01 20.04 -4.80
CA HIS A 40 23.06 20.45 -5.84
C HIS A 40 23.70 20.59 -7.22
N MET A 41 24.92 21.12 -7.27
CA MET A 41 25.68 21.24 -8.50
C MET A 41 26.01 19.86 -9.09
N TYR A 42 26.24 18.86 -8.24
CA TYR A 42 26.48 17.48 -8.66
C TYR A 42 25.20 16.76 -9.10
N THR A 43 24.07 16.99 -8.42
CA THR A 43 22.79 16.31 -8.73
C THR A 43 22.11 16.89 -9.97
N ASN A 44 21.89 18.20 -9.99
CA ASN A 44 21.04 18.85 -10.99
C ASN A 44 21.86 19.38 -12.16
N GLY A 45 23.18 19.55 -11.98
CA GLY A 45 24.11 19.97 -13.02
C GLY A 45 23.84 21.35 -13.64
N ASP A 46 22.90 22.11 -13.07
CA ASP A 46 22.33 23.29 -13.73
C ASP A 46 22.94 24.59 -13.18
N TYR A 47 23.31 25.48 -14.10
CA TYR A 47 23.67 26.87 -13.80
C TYR A 47 22.85 27.78 -14.73
N PRO A 48 22.08 28.75 -14.19
CA PRO A 48 22.05 29.22 -12.81
C PRO A 48 21.35 28.26 -11.82
N PHE A 49 21.75 28.30 -10.55
CA PHE A 49 21.21 27.42 -9.49
C PHE A 49 19.68 27.54 -9.39
N LYS A 50 19.00 26.40 -9.20
CA LYS A 50 17.54 26.37 -9.07
C LYS A 50 17.08 26.70 -7.66
N PHE A 51 16.11 27.61 -7.59
CA PHE A 51 15.44 28.04 -6.36
C PHE A 51 13.95 27.82 -6.49
N GLY A 52 13.33 27.15 -5.53
CA GLY A 52 11.88 26.92 -5.55
C GLY A 52 11.35 26.37 -4.24
N THR A 53 10.04 26.41 -4.11
CA THR A 53 9.34 25.95 -2.90
C THR A 53 9.29 24.43 -2.91
N CYS A 54 9.64 23.79 -1.79
CA CYS A 54 9.47 22.34 -1.64
C CYS A 54 7.98 22.02 -1.47
N MET A 55 7.41 21.29 -2.42
CA MET A 55 6.00 20.91 -2.44
C MET A 55 5.75 19.61 -1.67
N GLY A 56 6.76 18.75 -1.54
CA GLY A 56 6.67 17.51 -0.79
C GLY A 56 7.82 16.56 -1.09
N SER A 57 7.77 15.39 -0.47
CA SER A 57 8.71 14.29 -0.68
C SER A 57 7.96 12.98 -0.82
N ASP A 58 8.47 12.09 -1.67
CA ASP A 58 7.92 10.74 -1.79
C ASP A 58 8.55 9.75 -0.80
N ALA A 59 8.04 8.51 -0.80
CA ALA A 59 8.55 7.42 0.01
C ALA A 59 9.99 6.98 -0.36
N ALA A 60 10.45 7.30 -1.57
CA ALA A 60 11.81 7.03 -2.04
C ALA A 60 12.82 8.11 -1.58
N GLY A 61 12.34 9.19 -0.96
CA GLY A 61 13.16 10.31 -0.50
C GLY A 61 13.45 11.35 -1.58
N ASN A 62 12.80 11.27 -2.75
CA ASN A 62 12.88 12.32 -3.75
C ASN A 62 12.09 13.54 -3.28
N ARG A 63 12.64 14.73 -3.52
CA ARG A 63 12.05 16.02 -3.11
C ARG A 63 11.59 16.79 -4.33
N TYR A 64 10.37 17.29 -4.28
CA TYR A 64 9.70 17.95 -5.39
C TYR A 64 9.62 19.44 -5.18
N TYR A 65 10.00 20.22 -6.19
CA TYR A 65 10.07 21.67 -6.09
C TYR A 65 9.32 22.37 -7.22
N GLU A 66 8.76 23.53 -6.91
CA GLU A 66 8.07 24.38 -7.87
C GLU A 66 8.48 25.86 -7.73
N ASN A 67 8.66 26.52 -8.88
CA ASN A 67 8.78 27.96 -8.99
C ASN A 67 8.21 28.45 -10.32
N ARG A 68 7.01 29.05 -10.26
CA ARG A 68 6.27 29.59 -11.42
C ARG A 68 6.64 31.03 -11.78
N VAL A 69 7.43 31.71 -10.96
CA VAL A 69 7.75 33.14 -11.12
C VAL A 69 9.02 33.31 -11.94
N ASP A 70 10.09 32.60 -11.57
CA ASP A 70 11.41 32.83 -12.14
C ASP A 70 11.73 31.93 -13.34
N TYR A 71 11.00 30.81 -13.51
CA TYR A 71 11.27 29.81 -14.54
C TYR A 71 10.14 29.71 -15.57
N PRO A 72 10.49 29.45 -16.85
CA PRO A 72 9.49 29.21 -17.88
C PRO A 72 8.74 27.90 -17.66
N PHE A 73 7.56 27.81 -18.29
CA PHE A 73 6.79 26.57 -18.33
C PHE A 73 7.65 25.41 -18.88
N GLY A 74 7.52 24.23 -18.26
CA GLY A 74 8.38 23.07 -18.51
C GLY A 74 9.67 23.01 -17.67
N GLN A 75 10.17 24.13 -17.13
CA GLN A 75 11.32 24.14 -16.20
C GLN A 75 10.97 24.55 -14.77
N HIS A 76 9.76 25.08 -14.58
CA HIS A 76 9.20 25.51 -13.29
C HIS A 76 9.03 24.40 -12.24
N ARG A 77 9.04 23.12 -12.62
CA ARG A 77 8.96 21.96 -11.71
C ARG A 77 10.19 21.09 -11.90
N TRP A 78 10.77 20.60 -10.80
CA TRP A 78 11.87 19.64 -10.84
C TRP A 78 11.89 18.76 -9.60
N VAL A 79 12.65 17.67 -9.68
CA VAL A 79 12.92 16.75 -8.59
C VAL A 79 14.39 16.83 -8.20
N GLU A 80 14.66 16.74 -6.90
CA GLU A 80 15.98 16.41 -6.38
C GLU A 80 15.94 14.98 -5.87
N PRO A 81 16.76 14.08 -6.43
CA PRO A 81 16.69 12.67 -6.09
C PRO A 81 17.13 12.39 -4.65
N GLY A 82 16.50 11.40 -4.03
CA GLY A 82 16.91 10.92 -2.70
C GLY A 82 18.23 10.14 -2.74
N ASP A 83 18.40 9.31 -3.78
CA ASP A 83 19.66 8.63 -4.10
C ASP A 83 20.31 9.30 -5.31
N ILE A 84 21.44 9.96 -5.07
CA ILE A 84 22.16 10.73 -6.09
C ILE A 84 22.86 9.83 -7.11
N HIS A 85 23.30 8.64 -6.70
CA HIS A 85 24.17 7.80 -7.53
C HIS A 85 23.41 6.80 -8.40
N ASN A 86 22.18 6.46 -8.03
CA ASN A 86 21.34 5.49 -8.74
C ASN A 86 19.96 6.05 -9.10
N PHE A 87 19.88 7.34 -9.40
CA PHE A 87 18.63 7.96 -9.83
C PHE A 87 18.28 7.59 -11.28
N ASP A 88 17.01 7.25 -11.49
CA ASP A 88 16.41 7.06 -12.81
C ASP A 88 15.10 7.84 -12.92
N SER A 89 14.71 8.24 -14.14
CA SER A 89 13.44 8.95 -14.37
C SER A 89 12.23 8.11 -13.96
N THR A 90 12.36 6.79 -14.02
CA THR A 90 11.30 5.87 -13.58
C THR A 90 11.27 5.67 -12.07
N SER A 91 12.10 6.34 -11.28
CA SER A 91 12.05 6.31 -9.82
C SER A 91 11.03 7.28 -9.22
N ILE A 92 10.49 8.20 -10.03
CA ILE A 92 9.37 9.08 -9.66
C ILE A 92 8.08 8.25 -9.61
N PRO A 93 7.39 8.12 -8.46
CA PRO A 93 6.17 7.34 -8.32
C PRO A 93 5.03 7.96 -9.15
N PRO A 94 4.02 7.15 -9.52
CA PRO A 94 2.92 7.59 -10.38
C PRO A 94 2.13 8.78 -9.82
N GLU A 95 2.01 8.88 -8.50
CA GLU A 95 1.35 10.00 -7.81
C GLU A 95 2.05 11.35 -8.08
N TRP A 96 3.38 11.37 -8.07
CA TRP A 96 4.17 12.57 -8.33
C TRP A 96 4.45 12.78 -9.82
N HIS A 97 4.41 11.71 -10.63
CA HIS A 97 4.68 11.78 -12.06
C HIS A 97 3.69 12.69 -12.79
N GLY A 98 2.37 12.56 -12.51
CA GLY A 98 1.34 13.40 -13.13
C GLY A 98 1.54 14.90 -12.83
N TRP A 99 1.94 15.22 -11.59
CA TRP A 99 2.28 16.59 -11.21
C TRP A 99 3.58 17.07 -11.86
N MET A 100 4.63 16.24 -11.91
CA MET A 100 5.92 16.61 -12.50
C MET A 100 5.79 17.03 -13.97
N VAL A 101 5.04 16.26 -14.76
CA VAL A 101 4.85 16.54 -16.19
C VAL A 101 3.69 17.50 -16.47
N SER A 102 3.18 18.20 -15.45
CA SER A 102 2.08 19.17 -15.56
C SER A 102 0.79 18.60 -16.17
N GLN A 103 0.52 17.30 -15.98
CA GLN A 103 -0.81 16.74 -16.25
C GLN A 103 -1.80 17.19 -15.19
N ASN A 104 -1.36 17.23 -13.93
CA ASN A 104 -2.12 17.72 -12.79
C ASN A 104 -1.45 18.96 -12.17
N ASP A 105 -2.26 19.92 -11.73
CA ASP A 105 -1.77 21.13 -11.05
C ASP A 105 -1.61 20.96 -9.54
N ALA A 106 -2.42 20.09 -8.93
CA ALA A 106 -2.33 19.79 -7.51
C ALA A 106 -1.21 18.76 -7.27
N PRO A 107 -0.31 19.00 -6.31
CA PRO A 107 0.62 17.97 -5.85
C PRO A 107 -0.15 16.87 -5.11
N PRO A 108 0.36 15.63 -5.07
CA PRO A 108 -0.29 14.53 -4.37
C PRO A 108 -0.38 14.80 -2.85
N GLY A 109 -1.46 14.31 -2.24
CA GLY A 109 -1.81 14.54 -0.84
C GLY A 109 -3.07 15.39 -0.69
N GLU A 110 -3.17 16.16 0.39
CA GLU A 110 -4.40 16.92 0.74
C GLU A 110 -4.88 17.86 -0.37
N ALA A 111 -3.95 18.44 -1.13
CA ALA A 111 -4.29 19.33 -2.23
C ALA A 111 -4.93 18.60 -3.42
N GLU A 112 -4.48 17.38 -3.71
CA GLU A 112 -5.08 16.52 -4.73
C GLU A 112 -6.45 16.04 -4.28
N ASP A 113 -6.58 15.57 -3.04
CA ASP A 113 -7.84 15.09 -2.48
C ASP A 113 -8.92 16.17 -2.50
N ALA A 114 -8.58 17.39 -2.05
CA ALA A 114 -9.49 18.53 -2.10
C ALA A 114 -9.88 18.92 -3.53
N LEU A 115 -8.97 18.80 -4.49
CA LEU A 115 -9.26 19.04 -5.91
C LEU A 115 -10.21 17.98 -6.47
N ILE A 116 -9.99 16.71 -6.13
CA ILE A 116 -10.84 15.59 -6.54
C ILE A 116 -12.23 15.78 -5.97
N GLU A 117 -12.37 16.00 -4.67
CA GLU A 117 -13.67 16.23 -4.01
C GLU A 117 -14.43 17.39 -4.65
N ARG A 118 -13.75 18.52 -4.88
CA ARG A 118 -14.35 19.68 -5.56
C ARG A 118 -14.82 19.34 -6.97
N LYS A 119 -14.03 18.57 -7.73
CA LYS A 119 -14.40 18.15 -9.09
C LYS A 119 -15.56 17.16 -9.07
N MET A 120 -15.56 16.19 -8.16
CA MET A 120 -16.64 15.22 -8.01
C MET A 120 -17.96 15.90 -7.63
N ALA A 121 -17.93 16.85 -6.70
CA ALA A 121 -19.11 17.63 -6.30
C ALA A 121 -19.68 18.49 -7.45
N ALA A 122 -18.86 18.87 -8.43
CA ALA A 122 -19.29 19.66 -9.58
C ALA A 122 -19.92 18.81 -10.70
N ILE A 123 -19.75 17.48 -10.70
CA ILE A 123 -20.29 16.60 -11.73
C ILE A 123 -21.78 16.39 -11.46
N PRO A 124 -22.69 16.81 -12.36
CA PRO A 124 -24.10 16.48 -12.23
C PRO A 124 -24.27 14.98 -12.48
N THR A 125 -24.70 14.24 -11.46
CA THR A 125 -25.06 12.83 -11.60
C THR A 125 -26.31 12.71 -12.48
N MET A 126 -26.13 12.43 -13.76
CA MET A 126 -27.25 12.05 -14.64
C MET A 126 -27.49 10.55 -14.52
N CYS A 127 -28.74 10.18 -14.24
CA CYS A 127 -29.35 8.83 -14.20
C CYS A 127 -28.54 7.74 -13.45
N ASP A 128 -29.17 7.04 -12.51
CA ASP A 128 -28.62 5.90 -11.73
C ASP A 128 -27.57 5.08 -12.48
N SER A 129 -26.30 5.48 -12.34
CA SER A 129 -25.16 4.73 -12.84
C SER A 129 -24.81 3.72 -11.75
N SER A 130 -24.93 2.42 -12.05
CA SER A 130 -24.44 1.37 -11.14
C SER A 130 -22.91 1.23 -11.15
N ALA A 131 -22.19 2.05 -11.92
CA ALA A 131 -20.74 2.07 -11.90
C ALA A 131 -20.27 2.73 -10.58
N PRO A 132 -19.40 2.07 -9.80
CA PRO A 132 -18.85 2.67 -8.59
C PRO A 132 -18.03 3.91 -8.95
N ASP A 133 -18.43 5.05 -8.43
CA ASP A 133 -17.79 6.36 -8.59
C ASP A 133 -16.67 6.58 -7.57
N ALA A 134 -16.77 5.94 -6.40
CA ALA A 134 -15.79 6.04 -5.33
C ALA A 134 -14.41 5.47 -5.70
N HIS A 135 -14.36 4.37 -6.47
CA HIS A 135 -13.11 3.65 -6.79
C HIS A 135 -13.14 3.13 -8.23
N ASN A 136 -12.63 3.91 -9.18
CA ASN A 136 -12.53 3.52 -10.60
C ASN A 136 -11.23 2.75 -10.93
N VAL A 137 -10.33 2.61 -9.95
CA VAL A 137 -9.09 1.83 -10.06
C VAL A 137 -9.24 0.65 -9.10
N GLY A 138 -8.97 -0.56 -9.57
CA GLY A 138 -9.03 -1.77 -8.73
C GLY A 138 -8.10 -1.68 -7.51
N HIS A 139 -8.09 -2.74 -6.68
CA HIS A 139 -7.23 -2.85 -5.49
C HIS A 139 -5.84 -2.24 -5.74
N ARG A 140 -5.50 -1.17 -5.00
CA ARG A 140 -4.14 -0.64 -4.97
C ARG A 140 -3.37 -1.43 -3.92
N GLU A 141 -2.39 -2.20 -4.37
CA GLU A 141 -1.37 -2.70 -3.46
C GLU A 141 -0.61 -1.53 -2.84
N GLU A 142 -0.10 -1.72 -1.61
CA GLU A 142 0.85 -0.79 -1.04
C GLU A 142 2.04 -0.61 -1.98
N LEU A 143 2.56 0.62 -2.09
CA LEU A 143 3.69 0.92 -2.97
C LEU A 143 4.89 0.07 -2.51
N PHE A 144 5.17 -0.99 -3.27
CA PHE A 144 6.31 -1.86 -2.99
C PHE A 144 7.59 -1.06 -3.15
N ASN A 145 8.36 -0.93 -2.06
CA ASN A 145 9.58 -0.16 -2.04
C ASN A 145 10.78 -1.08 -1.75
N PHE A 146 11.45 -1.54 -2.81
CA PHE A 146 12.72 -2.25 -2.68
C PHE A 146 13.85 -1.26 -2.93
N HIS A 147 14.59 -0.87 -1.87
CA HIS A 147 15.68 0.11 -1.95
C HIS A 147 15.32 1.40 -2.71
N ASN A 148 14.19 2.03 -2.36
CA ASN A 148 13.67 3.25 -3.00
C ASN A 148 13.25 3.09 -4.46
N MET A 149 13.18 1.85 -4.97
CA MET A 149 12.67 1.55 -6.30
C MET A 149 11.26 1.00 -6.21
N HIS A 150 10.32 1.69 -6.86
CA HIS A 150 8.93 1.24 -6.98
C HIS A 150 8.70 0.41 -8.26
N ASN A 151 9.55 0.57 -9.28
CA ASN A 151 9.45 -0.18 -10.52
C ASN A 151 10.15 -1.55 -10.39
N GLN A 152 9.37 -2.60 -10.11
CA GLN A 152 9.87 -3.97 -9.94
C GLN A 152 10.55 -4.53 -11.19
N THR A 153 10.27 -3.98 -12.39
CA THR A 153 10.99 -4.41 -13.60
C THR A 153 12.48 -4.09 -13.54
N GLN A 154 12.92 -3.16 -12.70
CA GLN A 154 14.34 -2.92 -12.45
C GLN A 154 14.94 -3.91 -11.45
N VAL A 155 14.10 -4.45 -10.56
CA VAL A 155 14.45 -5.43 -9.53
C VAL A 155 14.30 -6.84 -10.08
N ARG A 156 15.09 -7.14 -11.12
CA ARG A 156 15.15 -8.48 -11.71
C ARG A 156 16.52 -9.07 -11.57
N SER A 157 16.61 -10.37 -11.42
CA SER A 157 17.85 -11.11 -11.57
C SER A 157 18.52 -10.78 -12.92
N ARG A 158 19.83 -10.54 -12.90
CA ARG A 158 20.63 -10.30 -14.11
C ARG A 158 21.14 -11.59 -14.74
N GLY A 159 20.82 -12.73 -14.13
CA GLY A 159 21.18 -14.06 -14.60
C GLY A 159 20.65 -15.13 -13.65
N TYR A 160 20.52 -16.35 -14.18
CA TYR A 160 20.02 -17.49 -13.43
C TYR A 160 20.88 -17.74 -12.18
N GLY A 161 20.26 -17.66 -10.99
CA GLY A 161 20.93 -17.94 -9.72
C GLY A 161 22.02 -16.93 -9.32
N ILE A 162 22.07 -15.75 -9.95
CA ILE A 162 23.04 -14.68 -9.62
C ILE A 162 22.38 -13.56 -8.79
N GLY A 163 21.07 -13.35 -8.97
CA GLY A 163 20.40 -12.17 -8.41
C GLY A 163 20.77 -10.91 -9.20
N ASN A 164 20.72 -9.75 -8.56
CA ASN A 164 21.08 -8.47 -9.19
C ASN A 164 21.94 -7.62 -8.25
N PRO A 165 23.26 -7.60 -8.46
CA PRO A 165 24.18 -6.89 -7.57
C PRO A 165 24.07 -5.37 -7.64
N VAL A 166 23.50 -4.82 -8.72
CA VAL A 166 23.31 -3.36 -8.88
C VAL A 166 22.24 -2.84 -7.93
N VAL A 167 21.17 -3.62 -7.75
CA VAL A 167 20.04 -3.25 -6.90
C VAL A 167 20.06 -3.96 -5.54
N GLY A 168 21.03 -4.84 -5.30
CA GLY A 168 21.12 -5.63 -4.06
C GLY A 168 20.18 -6.82 -3.96
N LEU A 169 19.61 -7.32 -5.07
CA LEU A 169 18.75 -8.51 -5.06
C LEU A 169 19.59 -9.78 -4.86
N PRO A 170 19.36 -10.59 -3.80
CA PRO A 170 20.17 -11.76 -3.56
C PRO A 170 19.91 -12.89 -4.57
N PRO A 171 20.86 -13.81 -4.74
CA PRO A 171 20.70 -14.98 -5.60
C PRO A 171 19.51 -15.86 -5.19
N GLY A 172 18.78 -16.38 -6.17
CA GLY A 172 17.70 -17.36 -5.94
C GLY A 172 16.36 -16.78 -5.47
N VAL A 173 16.25 -15.45 -5.31
CA VAL A 173 14.96 -14.79 -5.09
C VAL A 173 14.10 -14.90 -6.35
N LYS A 174 12.81 -15.20 -6.18
CA LYS A 174 11.85 -15.23 -7.28
C LYS A 174 11.68 -13.80 -7.82
N ASP A 175 11.90 -13.63 -9.10
CA ASP A 175 11.71 -12.33 -9.77
C ASP A 175 10.24 -11.89 -9.69
N GLY A 176 10.02 -10.61 -9.38
CA GLY A 176 8.71 -9.97 -9.39
C GLY A 176 8.23 -9.64 -10.80
N TYR A 177 7.95 -10.65 -11.63
CA TYR A 177 7.30 -10.42 -12.92
C TYR A 177 5.85 -10.00 -12.72
N TYR A 178 5.38 -9.04 -13.52
CA TYR A 178 3.95 -8.92 -13.75
C TYR A 178 3.48 -10.26 -14.34
N THR A 179 2.61 -10.92 -13.60
CA THR A 179 2.01 -12.17 -13.99
C THR A 179 0.54 -11.90 -14.25
N GLN A 180 0.04 -12.36 -15.39
CA GLN A 180 -1.38 -12.21 -15.70
C GLN A 180 -2.22 -12.85 -14.59
N PRO A 181 -3.36 -12.24 -14.20
CA PRO A 181 -4.27 -12.85 -13.24
C PRO A 181 -4.65 -14.28 -13.67
N GLY A 182 -4.49 -15.24 -12.76
CA GLY A 182 -4.73 -16.67 -13.04
C GLY A 182 -3.55 -17.43 -13.65
N SER A 183 -2.39 -16.78 -13.83
CA SER A 183 -1.16 -17.46 -14.25
C SER A 183 -0.68 -18.45 -13.18
N PRO A 184 -0.35 -19.71 -13.53
CA PRO A 184 0.20 -20.69 -12.60
C PRO A 184 1.50 -20.25 -11.91
N TYR A 185 2.18 -19.23 -12.45
CA TYR A 185 3.44 -18.69 -11.92
C TYR A 185 3.24 -17.63 -10.83
N ASN A 186 2.01 -17.15 -10.62
CA ASN A 186 1.68 -16.20 -9.57
C ASN A 186 1.12 -16.92 -8.35
N ASP A 187 1.91 -16.96 -7.28
CA ASP A 187 1.53 -17.65 -6.03
C ASP A 187 0.23 -17.06 -5.43
N HIS A 188 -0.02 -15.76 -5.62
CA HIS A 188 -1.25 -15.09 -5.18
C HIS A 188 -2.48 -15.49 -5.99
N SER A 189 -2.29 -15.94 -7.23
CA SER A 189 -3.39 -16.42 -8.08
C SER A 189 -3.65 -17.91 -7.93
N ILE A 190 -2.72 -18.65 -7.30
CA ILE A 190 -2.94 -20.04 -6.93
C ILE A 190 -3.91 -20.02 -5.74
N ASN A 191 -5.20 -20.16 -6.03
CA ASN A 191 -6.21 -20.41 -5.01
C ASN A 191 -5.97 -21.80 -4.39
N ILE A 192 -5.08 -21.87 -3.40
CA ILE A 192 -4.91 -23.07 -2.59
C ILE A 192 -6.17 -23.19 -1.75
N ALA A 193 -7.07 -24.12 -2.11
CA ALA A 193 -8.27 -24.35 -1.31
C ALA A 193 -7.87 -24.77 0.11
N PRO A 194 -8.15 -23.95 1.15
CA PRO A 194 -7.73 -24.25 2.51
C PRO A 194 -8.35 -25.58 2.94
N LYS A 195 -7.52 -26.47 3.49
CA LYS A 195 -8.00 -27.73 4.06
C LYS A 195 -8.48 -27.43 5.48
N ILE A 196 -9.68 -27.91 5.83
CA ILE A 196 -10.28 -27.73 7.16
C ILE A 196 -9.62 -28.67 8.17
N GLY A 197 -9.18 -29.86 7.73
CA GLY A 197 -8.48 -30.83 8.57
C GLY A 197 -8.10 -32.09 7.80
N ASP A 198 -7.58 -33.08 8.51
CA ASP A 198 -7.22 -34.41 8.00
C ASP A 198 -7.95 -35.50 8.80
N LEU A 199 -8.55 -36.46 8.11
CA LEU A 199 -9.27 -37.56 8.76
C LEU A 199 -8.32 -38.51 9.51
N ASP A 200 -7.10 -38.68 9.00
CA ASP A 200 -6.10 -39.60 9.55
C ASP A 200 -5.03 -38.87 10.37
N GLU A 201 -5.32 -37.66 10.89
CA GLU A 201 -4.36 -36.88 11.67
C GLU A 201 -3.74 -37.71 12.81
N ALA A 202 -4.54 -38.56 13.47
CA ALA A 202 -4.09 -39.48 14.52
C ALA A 202 -3.24 -40.67 14.04
N LYS A 203 -3.27 -41.01 12.75
CA LYS A 203 -2.56 -42.14 12.12
C LYS A 203 -1.36 -41.69 11.25
N GLY A 204 -1.00 -40.40 11.28
CA GLY A 204 0.09 -39.83 10.48
C GLY A 204 -0.35 -39.08 9.23
N GLY A 205 -1.65 -38.80 9.08
CA GLY A 205 -2.24 -38.02 7.99
C GLY A 205 -2.41 -38.79 6.68
N GLY A 206 -3.01 -38.14 5.69
CA GLY A 206 -3.15 -38.65 4.32
C GLY A 206 -4.51 -38.39 3.65
N ARG A 207 -5.55 -38.05 4.41
CA ARG A 207 -6.92 -37.83 3.91
C ARG A 207 -7.42 -36.43 4.30
N ALA A 208 -6.70 -35.40 3.84
CA ALA A 208 -7.06 -33.99 4.04
C ALA A 208 -8.34 -33.58 3.29
N TYR A 209 -9.26 -32.89 3.98
CA TYR A 209 -10.54 -32.44 3.43
C TYR A 209 -10.73 -30.92 3.55
N LYS A 210 -11.64 -30.38 2.72
CA LYS A 210 -11.96 -28.93 2.54
C LYS A 210 -13.41 -28.60 2.90
N SER A 211 -14.23 -29.61 3.17
CA SER A 211 -15.62 -29.48 3.61
C SER A 211 -16.07 -30.78 4.26
N GLU A 212 -17.09 -30.72 5.12
CA GLU A 212 -17.67 -31.90 5.77
C GLU A 212 -18.19 -32.92 4.75
N LYS A 213 -18.84 -32.45 3.67
CA LYS A 213 -19.27 -33.32 2.57
C LYS A 213 -18.10 -34.03 1.89
N TRP A 214 -16.93 -33.39 1.82
CA TRP A 214 -15.75 -34.04 1.25
C TRP A 214 -15.11 -35.03 2.23
N MET A 215 -15.11 -34.72 3.53
CA MET A 215 -14.74 -35.66 4.59
C MET A 215 -15.58 -36.93 4.49
N GLU A 216 -16.91 -36.82 4.41
CA GLU A 216 -17.83 -37.97 4.30
C GLU A 216 -17.61 -38.81 3.05
N ARG A 217 -17.09 -38.22 1.96
CA ARG A 217 -16.72 -38.95 0.74
C ARG A 217 -15.40 -39.72 0.88
N LEU A 218 -14.52 -39.29 1.78
CA LEU A 218 -13.21 -39.94 2.04
C LEU A 218 -13.30 -41.04 3.11
N MET A 219 -14.39 -41.07 3.88
CA MET A 219 -14.70 -42.10 4.85
C MET A 219 -15.07 -43.41 4.15
N THR A 220 -14.62 -44.53 4.70
CA THR A 220 -15.13 -45.85 4.28
C THR A 220 -16.57 -46.06 4.78
N ALA A 221 -17.27 -47.05 4.21
CA ALA A 221 -18.64 -47.37 4.64
C ALA A 221 -18.71 -47.77 6.12
N GLU A 222 -17.67 -48.45 6.63
CA GLU A 222 -17.54 -48.85 8.02
C GLU A 222 -17.33 -47.64 8.94
N GLU A 223 -16.36 -46.77 8.60
CA GLU A 223 -16.08 -45.53 9.33
C GLU A 223 -17.33 -44.62 9.39
N LYS A 224 -18.12 -44.60 8.31
CA LYS A 224 -19.38 -43.86 8.26
C LYS A 224 -20.44 -44.47 9.18
N ALA A 225 -20.63 -45.79 9.17
CA ALA A 225 -21.59 -46.48 10.04
C ALA A 225 -21.24 -46.31 11.52
N GLU A 226 -19.96 -46.38 11.88
CA GLU A 226 -19.48 -46.12 13.24
C GLU A 226 -19.78 -44.69 13.70
N ARG A 227 -19.55 -43.70 12.82
CA ARG A 227 -19.88 -42.30 13.12
C ARG A 227 -21.38 -42.11 13.29
N GLU A 228 -22.21 -42.68 12.42
CA GLU A 228 -23.67 -42.61 12.52
C GLU A 228 -24.16 -43.25 13.83
N ALA A 229 -23.60 -44.40 14.20
CA ALA A 229 -23.88 -45.06 15.47
C ALA A 229 -23.47 -44.18 16.67
N ARG A 230 -22.29 -43.54 16.62
CA ARG A 230 -21.80 -42.63 17.66
C ARG A 230 -22.67 -41.39 17.81
N VAL A 231 -23.03 -40.75 16.69
CA VAL A 231 -23.90 -39.57 16.68
C VAL A 231 -25.31 -39.92 17.17
N LYS A 232 -25.84 -41.08 16.77
CA LYS A 232 -27.12 -41.58 17.26
C LYS A 232 -27.07 -41.81 18.78
N ALA A 233 -26.05 -42.50 19.28
CA ALA A 233 -25.87 -42.73 20.70
C ALA A 233 -25.72 -41.42 21.50
N GLU A 234 -25.02 -40.43 20.95
CA GLU A 234 -24.89 -39.10 21.56
C GLU A 234 -26.22 -38.34 21.58
N ASN A 235 -26.97 -38.35 20.48
CA ASN A 235 -28.30 -37.73 20.39
C ASN A 235 -29.30 -38.40 21.37
N ASP A 236 -29.26 -39.73 21.48
CA ASP A 236 -30.06 -40.48 22.45
C ASP A 236 -29.68 -40.13 23.90
N ARG A 237 -28.38 -39.90 24.16
CA ARG A 237 -27.89 -39.42 25.46
C ARG A 237 -28.30 -37.98 25.76
N LEU A 238 -28.31 -37.10 24.76
CA LEU A 238 -28.72 -35.70 24.92
C LEU A 238 -30.22 -35.58 25.12
N THR A 239 -31.01 -36.35 24.37
CA THR A 239 -32.47 -36.40 24.51
C THR A 239 -32.89 -36.94 25.87
N SER A 240 -32.25 -38.00 26.37
CA SER A 240 -32.49 -38.51 27.74
C SER A 240 -32.09 -37.50 28.82
N LYS A 241 -30.94 -36.81 28.69
CA LYS A 241 -30.58 -35.71 29.59
C LYS A 241 -31.61 -34.57 29.56
N MET A 242 -32.11 -34.21 28.39
CA MET A 242 -33.13 -33.17 28.23
C MET A 242 -34.47 -33.59 28.82
N SER A 243 -34.89 -34.86 28.70
CA SER A 243 -36.09 -35.36 29.36
C SER A 243 -35.92 -35.39 30.87
N ASP A 244 -34.77 -35.80 31.38
CA ASP A 244 -34.48 -35.81 32.82
C ASP A 244 -34.46 -34.39 33.39
N MET A 245 -33.84 -33.43 32.70
CA MET A 245 -33.88 -32.01 33.08
C MET A 245 -35.30 -31.46 33.05
N ARG A 246 -36.11 -31.79 32.03
CA ARG A 246 -37.53 -31.39 31.99
C ARG A 246 -38.32 -31.97 33.15
N MET A 247 -38.12 -33.25 33.48
CA MET A 247 -38.81 -33.90 34.61
C MET A 247 -38.39 -33.30 35.95
N ARG A 248 -37.09 -33.00 36.13
CA ARG A 248 -36.58 -32.30 37.32
C ARG A 248 -37.17 -30.89 37.44
N ALA A 249 -37.19 -30.11 36.37
CA ALA A 249 -37.78 -28.77 36.35
C ALA A 249 -39.30 -28.80 36.65
N LEU A 250 -40.02 -29.81 36.17
CA LEU A 250 -41.45 -30.00 36.42
C LEU A 250 -41.72 -30.44 37.87
N ALA A 251 -40.84 -31.26 38.44
CA ALA A 251 -40.87 -31.63 39.86
C ALA A 251 -40.56 -30.43 40.78
N GLU A 252 -39.56 -29.61 40.45
CA GLU A 252 -39.27 -28.36 41.18
C GLU A 252 -40.42 -27.35 41.10
N ARG A 253 -41.10 -27.26 39.94
CA ARG A 253 -42.29 -26.42 39.77
C ARG A 253 -43.49 -26.92 40.59
N ARG A 254 -43.65 -28.24 40.75
CA ARG A 254 -44.63 -28.84 41.67
C ARG A 254 -44.25 -28.64 43.14
N GLY A 255 -42.96 -28.70 43.48
CA GLY A 255 -42.44 -28.46 44.83
C GLY A 255 -42.63 -27.02 45.32
N ARG A 256 -42.57 -26.03 44.42
CA ARG A 256 -42.88 -24.61 44.74
C ARG A 256 -44.38 -24.31 44.92
N GLY A 257 -45.26 -25.25 44.60
CA GLY A 257 -46.71 -25.13 44.80
C GLY A 257 -47.21 -25.63 46.16
N ALA A 258 -46.34 -26.17 47.01
CA ALA A 258 -46.67 -26.73 48.30
C ALA A 258 -45.91 -26.01 49.43
N GLY A 259 -46.19 -24.72 49.62
CA GLY A 259 -45.68 -23.90 50.72
C GLY A 259 -46.81 -23.04 51.29
N THR A 260 -47.50 -23.59 52.28
CA THR A 260 -48.27 -22.91 53.35
C THR A 260 -48.97 -21.57 53.04
N VAL A 261 -50.30 -21.65 52.85
CA VAL A 261 -51.22 -20.68 53.45
C VAL A 261 -51.27 -20.97 54.95
N VAL A 262 -50.77 -20.07 55.79
CA VAL A 262 -51.14 -19.99 57.21
C VAL A 262 -51.90 -18.69 57.37
N GLY A 263 -53.21 -18.81 57.62
CA GLY A 263 -54.05 -17.71 58.07
C GLY A 263 -54.00 -17.58 59.59
N ASN A 264 -53.72 -16.37 60.06
CA ASN A 264 -54.47 -15.58 61.05
C ASN A 264 -53.80 -14.22 61.19
#